data_AF-A0A0F6WAJ5-F1
#
_entry.id   AF-A0A0F6WAJ5-F1
#
_cell.length_a   1.000
_cell.length_b   1.000
_cell.length_c   1.000
_cell.angle_alpha   90.00
_cell.angle_beta   90.00
_cell.angle_gamma   90.00
#
_symmetry.space_group_name_H-M   'P 1'
#
loop_
_entity.id
_entity.type
_entity.pdbx_description
1 polymer ?
#
loop_
_entity_poly.entity_id
_entity_poly.type
_entity_poly.pdbx_seq_one_letter_code
_entity_poly.pdbx_strand_id
1 'polypeptide(L)'
;MATKKTSKKSATKKTRAKKSAGNKKTAKKSSSRARVVSAPRLTDEQRASLLRPPADYDDALGTSASAWEANRAHLRVPGLSPAKLRALAGRAQRAWERENELRQKYEAKLGALVDARMLAEDEAWRAALDVYDLSKSVGRRLPEVAQAFEFMTGYTSKGRRRDAQDDDPPSE
;
A
#
# COMPACT_ATOMS: atom_id res chain seq x y z
N MET A 1 -11.72 85.68 -20.64
CA MET A 1 -10.74 84.67 -21.09
C MET A 1 -11.33 83.26 -20.91
N ALA A 2 -10.65 82.24 -21.43
CA ALA A 2 -11.12 80.87 -21.65
C ALA A 2 -11.71 80.14 -20.41
N THR A 3 -12.90 79.53 -20.52
CA THR A 3 -13.22 78.06 -20.55
C THR A 3 -12.73 77.23 -19.35
N LYS A 4 -13.45 76.27 -18.72
CA LYS A 4 -14.48 75.26 -19.13
C LYS A 4 -15.49 75.06 -17.96
N LYS A 5 -16.80 74.81 -18.15
CA LYS A 5 -17.49 73.50 -18.40
C LYS A 5 -17.00 72.36 -17.46
N THR A 6 -17.79 71.42 -16.89
CA THR A 6 -19.24 71.08 -16.74
C THR A 6 -19.34 69.83 -15.82
N SER A 7 -20.41 69.43 -15.12
CA SER A 7 -21.66 70.06 -14.61
C SER A 7 -22.52 69.01 -13.84
N LYS A 8 -23.52 69.46 -13.03
CA LYS A 8 -24.69 68.69 -12.49
C LYS A 8 -24.40 67.69 -11.34
N LYS A 9 -25.10 67.78 -10.19
CA LYS A 9 -26.51 67.38 -9.88
C LYS A 9 -26.72 65.85 -10.04
N SER A 10 -27.38 65.11 -9.14
CA SER A 10 -28.13 65.50 -7.92
C SER A 10 -28.51 64.30 -7.03
N ALA A 11 -28.36 64.46 -5.71
CA ALA A 11 -29.32 64.21 -4.62
C ALA A 11 -30.38 63.08 -4.65
N THR A 12 -30.56 62.46 -3.46
CA THR A 12 -31.74 61.71 -2.94
C THR A 12 -32.08 60.37 -3.61
N LYS A 13 -32.40 59.27 -2.90
CA LYS A 13 -33.40 59.12 -1.81
C LYS A 13 -33.31 57.69 -1.20
N LYS A 14 -33.79 57.50 0.04
CA LYS A 14 -34.66 56.40 0.58
C LYS A 14 -34.48 54.95 0.02
N THR A 15 -34.57 53.83 0.77
CA THR A 15 -35.37 53.54 1.98
C THR A 15 -35.14 52.10 2.53
N ARG A 16 -35.46 51.91 3.83
CA ARG A 16 -36.03 50.69 4.48
C ARG A 16 -35.19 49.41 4.65
N ALA A 17 -35.26 48.90 5.89
CA ALA A 17 -34.80 47.58 6.32
C ALA A 17 -35.78 46.44 5.96
N LYS A 18 -35.30 45.19 6.04
CA LYS A 18 -36.11 44.02 6.42
C LYS A 18 -35.26 42.96 7.15
N LYS A 19 -35.92 42.12 7.95
CA LYS A 19 -35.37 41.30 9.04
C LYS A 19 -35.94 39.87 8.95
N SER A 20 -35.09 38.86 8.80
CA SER A 20 -35.39 37.43 9.00
C SER A 20 -34.06 36.65 8.91
N ALA A 21 -33.52 36.03 9.96
CA ALA A 21 -34.06 34.95 10.79
C ALA A 21 -34.29 33.63 9.99
N GLY A 22 -33.44 32.63 10.25
CA GLY A 22 -33.77 31.21 10.09
C GLY A 22 -33.36 30.51 8.79
N ASN A 23 -32.17 29.90 8.77
CA ASN A 23 -32.09 28.48 8.38
C ASN A 23 -30.86 27.76 8.96
N LYS A 24 -31.00 27.26 10.20
CA LYS A 24 -30.01 26.37 10.84
C LYS A 24 -30.18 24.96 10.24
N LYS A 25 -29.78 24.74 8.98
CA LYS A 25 -29.73 23.39 8.39
C LYS A 25 -28.56 22.63 9.00
N THR A 26 -28.85 21.90 10.07
CA THR A 26 -28.00 20.84 10.59
C THR A 26 -27.77 19.81 9.48
N ALA A 27 -26.57 19.82 8.90
CA ALA A 27 -26.16 18.79 7.96
C ALA A 27 -26.13 17.45 8.70
N LYS A 28 -27.18 16.64 8.56
CA LYS A 28 -27.19 15.25 9.00
C LYS A 28 -26.04 14.55 8.28
N LYS A 29 -24.97 14.29 9.03
CA LYS A 29 -23.82 13.48 8.62
C LYS A 29 -24.33 12.06 8.37
N SER A 30 -24.85 11.79 7.17
CA SER A 30 -25.28 10.46 6.78
C SER A 30 -24.04 9.57 6.74
N SER A 31 -23.93 8.66 7.70
CA SER A 31 -23.02 7.55 7.58
C SER A 31 -23.48 6.71 6.39
N SER A 32 -22.84 6.91 5.24
CA SER A 32 -22.91 5.97 4.14
C SER A 32 -22.31 4.66 4.65
N ARG A 33 -23.18 3.80 5.19
CA ARG A 33 -22.86 2.45 5.63
C ARG A 33 -22.19 1.77 4.44
N ALA A 34 -20.88 1.63 4.51
CA ALA A 34 -20.08 1.19 3.38
C ALA A 34 -20.65 -0.14 2.90
N ARG A 35 -21.25 -0.14 1.70
CA ARG A 35 -21.75 -1.36 1.10
C ARG A 35 -20.52 -2.19 0.85
N VAL A 36 -20.31 -3.25 1.64
CA VAL A 36 -19.24 -4.21 1.43
C VAL A 36 -19.56 -4.93 0.13
N VAL A 37 -19.12 -4.33 -0.97
CA VAL A 37 -19.10 -4.99 -2.27
C VAL A 37 -17.95 -5.97 -2.19
N SER A 38 -18.24 -7.16 -1.65
CA SER A 38 -17.34 -8.29 -1.75
C SER A 38 -17.23 -8.64 -3.23
N ALA A 39 -16.20 -8.08 -3.88
CA ALA A 39 -15.84 -8.51 -5.22
C ALA A 39 -15.62 -10.04 -5.19
N PRO A 40 -16.13 -10.79 -6.17
CA PRO A 40 -15.96 -12.24 -6.19
C PRO A 40 -14.46 -12.57 -6.16
N ARG A 41 -14.04 -13.31 -5.14
CA ARG A 41 -12.66 -13.79 -5.03
C ARG A 41 -12.50 -14.97 -5.98
N LEU A 42 -11.58 -14.86 -6.94
CA LEU A 42 -11.26 -15.95 -7.85
C LEU A 42 -10.67 -17.13 -7.07
N THR A 43 -11.15 -18.35 -7.34
CA THR A 43 -10.51 -19.58 -6.86
C THR A 43 -9.11 -19.71 -7.46
N ASP A 44 -8.26 -20.55 -6.87
CA ASP A 44 -6.89 -20.73 -7.39
C ASP A 44 -6.90 -21.41 -8.77
N GLU A 45 -7.83 -22.34 -9.02
CA GLU A 45 -8.12 -22.90 -10.35
C GLU A 45 -8.51 -21.82 -11.37
N GLN A 46 -9.42 -20.91 -11.00
CA GLN A 46 -9.80 -19.79 -11.86
C GLN A 46 -8.60 -18.90 -12.16
N ARG A 47 -7.74 -18.62 -11.17
CA ARG A 47 -6.50 -17.84 -11.39
C ARG A 47 -5.50 -18.56 -12.30
N ALA A 48 -5.39 -19.88 -12.21
CA ALA A 48 -4.56 -20.68 -13.10
C ALA A 48 -5.09 -20.70 -14.55
N SER A 49 -6.41 -20.62 -14.73
CA SER A 49 -7.05 -20.57 -16.05
C SER A 49 -6.95 -19.21 -16.77
N LEU A 50 -6.56 -18.14 -16.06
CA LEU A 50 -6.41 -16.81 -16.65
C LEU A 50 -5.11 -16.68 -17.44
N LEU A 51 -5.21 -16.14 -18.66
CA LEU A 51 -4.05 -15.74 -19.45
C LEU A 51 -3.22 -14.71 -18.68
N ARG A 52 -1.93 -14.99 -18.48
CA ARG A 52 -1.01 -14.01 -17.91
C ARG A 52 -0.70 -12.95 -18.96
N PRO A 53 -0.93 -11.65 -18.69
CA PRO A 53 -0.50 -10.60 -19.59
C PRO A 53 1.04 -10.58 -19.71
N PRO A 54 1.59 -10.25 -20.88
CA PRO A 54 3.03 -10.07 -21.06
C PRO A 54 3.50 -8.77 -20.38
N ALA A 55 4.83 -8.57 -20.29
CA ALA A 55 5.41 -7.41 -19.59
C ALA A 55 5.09 -6.06 -20.27
N ASP A 56 4.86 -6.07 -21.57
CA ASP A 56 4.54 -4.93 -22.45
C ASP A 56 3.02 -4.78 -22.70
N TYR A 57 2.17 -5.39 -21.86
CA TYR A 57 0.73 -5.50 -22.08
C TYR A 57 0.01 -4.17 -22.35
N ASP A 58 0.33 -3.11 -21.59
CA ASP A 58 -0.34 -1.81 -21.75
C ASP A 58 0.06 -1.10 -23.05
N ASP A 59 1.34 -1.19 -23.44
CA ASP A 59 1.85 -0.67 -24.71
C ASP A 59 1.30 -1.45 -25.91
N ALA A 60 1.24 -2.78 -25.80
CA ALA A 60 0.64 -3.66 -26.79
C ALA A 60 -0.86 -3.38 -26.98
N LEU A 61 -1.62 -3.15 -25.90
CA LEU A 61 -3.03 -2.77 -25.98
C LEU A 61 -3.23 -1.34 -26.49
N GLY A 62 -2.39 -0.38 -26.09
CA GLY A 62 -2.43 1.00 -26.55
C GLY A 62 -2.17 1.09 -28.06
N THR A 63 -1.16 0.37 -28.54
CA THR A 63 -0.81 0.23 -29.96
C THR A 63 -1.95 -0.45 -30.73
N SER A 64 -2.45 -1.59 -30.23
CA SER A 64 -3.54 -2.35 -30.85
C SER A 64 -4.84 -1.54 -30.96
N ALA A 65 -5.22 -0.81 -29.91
CA ALA A 65 -6.40 0.07 -29.94
C ALA A 65 -6.26 1.22 -30.95
N SER A 66 -5.04 1.72 -31.14
CA SER A 66 -4.74 2.84 -32.06
C SER A 66 -4.68 2.37 -33.52
N ALA A 67 -4.03 1.23 -33.78
CA ALA A 67 -4.05 0.57 -35.08
C ALA A 67 -5.47 0.16 -35.51
N TRP A 68 -6.31 -0.31 -34.57
CA TRP A 68 -7.70 -0.61 -34.83
C TRP A 68 -8.54 0.64 -35.13
N GLU A 69 -8.35 1.75 -34.40
CA GLU A 69 -9.05 3.01 -34.71
C GLU A 69 -8.71 3.51 -36.13
N ALA A 70 -7.43 3.44 -36.53
CA ALA A 70 -6.98 3.82 -37.86
C ALA A 70 -7.61 2.95 -38.98
N ASN A 71 -7.82 1.66 -38.72
CA ASN A 71 -8.36 0.68 -39.69
C ASN A 71 -9.86 0.38 -39.50
N ARG A 72 -10.57 1.22 -38.74
CA ARG A 72 -11.97 0.97 -38.30
C ARG A 72 -12.99 0.82 -39.43
N ALA A 73 -12.69 1.32 -40.63
CA ALA A 73 -13.50 1.08 -41.83
C ALA A 73 -13.48 -0.39 -42.29
N HIS A 74 -12.33 -1.07 -42.14
CA HIS A 74 -12.09 -2.44 -42.61
C HIS A 74 -12.23 -3.48 -41.49
N LEU A 75 -12.05 -3.10 -40.23
CA LEU A 75 -12.01 -4.03 -39.10
C LEU A 75 -13.13 -3.73 -38.08
N ARG A 76 -14.25 -4.44 -38.21
CA ARG A 76 -15.41 -4.35 -37.29
C ARG A 76 -15.53 -5.63 -36.44
N VAL A 77 -15.38 -5.49 -35.13
CA VAL A 77 -15.60 -6.58 -34.16
C VAL A 77 -16.99 -6.38 -33.51
N PRO A 78 -17.93 -7.34 -33.64
CA PRO A 78 -19.23 -7.24 -32.97
C PRO A 78 -19.09 -7.10 -31.45
N GLY A 79 -19.82 -6.14 -30.85
CA GLY A 79 -19.86 -5.95 -29.40
C GLY A 79 -18.59 -5.38 -28.74
N LEU A 80 -17.53 -5.07 -29.51
CA LEU A 80 -16.30 -4.46 -29.02
C LEU A 80 -15.93 -3.22 -29.86
N SER A 81 -15.35 -2.22 -29.23
CA SER A 81 -14.84 -1.02 -29.89
C SER A 81 -13.46 -0.65 -29.34
N PRO A 82 -12.63 0.12 -30.06
CA PRO A 82 -11.35 0.59 -29.53
C PRO A 82 -11.51 1.38 -28.23
N ALA A 83 -12.56 2.19 -28.12
CA ALA A 83 -12.91 2.90 -26.89
C ALA A 83 -13.23 1.94 -25.72
N LYS A 84 -13.97 0.84 -25.97
CA LYS A 84 -14.24 -0.19 -24.97
C LYS A 84 -12.97 -0.95 -24.56
N LEU A 85 -12.04 -1.20 -25.49
CA LEU A 85 -10.74 -1.80 -25.21
C LEU A 85 -9.88 -0.89 -24.30
N ARG A 86 -9.73 0.40 -24.66
CA ARG A 86 -9.03 1.40 -23.81
C ARG A 86 -9.68 1.53 -22.43
N ALA A 87 -11.01 1.47 -22.35
CA ALA A 87 -11.73 1.51 -21.07
C ALA A 87 -11.55 0.25 -20.21
N LEU A 88 -11.26 -0.91 -20.80
CA LEU A 88 -10.89 -2.13 -20.07
C LEU A 88 -9.44 -2.05 -19.57
N ALA A 89 -8.49 -1.63 -20.40
CA ALA A 89 -7.10 -1.40 -20.00
C ALA A 89 -7.02 -0.41 -18.81
N GLY A 90 -7.68 0.75 -18.93
CA GLY A 90 -7.74 1.74 -17.84
C GLY A 90 -8.49 1.27 -16.57
N ARG A 91 -9.24 0.16 -16.61
CA ARG A 91 -9.80 -0.48 -15.41
C ARG A 91 -8.81 -1.45 -14.78
N ALA A 92 -8.06 -2.21 -15.60
CA ALA A 92 -7.00 -3.10 -15.13
C ALA A 92 -5.89 -2.29 -14.44
N GLN A 93 -5.41 -1.22 -15.08
CA GLN A 93 -4.38 -0.34 -14.53
C GLN A 93 -4.79 0.26 -13.17
N ARG A 94 -6.01 0.80 -13.04
CA ARG A 94 -6.53 1.32 -11.76
C ARG A 94 -6.72 0.25 -10.68
N ALA A 95 -6.89 -1.03 -11.07
CA ALA A 95 -6.95 -2.13 -10.12
C ALA A 95 -5.54 -2.47 -9.61
N TRP A 96 -4.55 -2.51 -10.51
CA TRP A 96 -3.14 -2.72 -10.19
C TRP A 96 -2.56 -1.59 -9.31
N GLU A 97 -2.84 -0.33 -9.62
CA GLU A 97 -2.46 0.84 -8.81
C GLU A 97 -2.97 0.71 -7.37
N ARG A 98 -4.25 0.36 -7.20
CA ARG A 98 -4.88 0.13 -5.90
C ARG A 98 -4.34 -1.09 -5.19
N GLU A 99 -4.01 -2.15 -5.91
CA GLU A 99 -3.37 -3.34 -5.34
C GLU A 99 -2.00 -2.99 -4.77
N ASN A 100 -1.16 -2.28 -5.53
CA ASN A 100 0.16 -1.84 -5.07
C ASN A 100 0.07 -0.87 -3.89
N GLU A 101 -0.83 0.11 -3.93
CA GLU A 101 -1.10 0.99 -2.79
C GLU A 101 -1.48 0.20 -1.52
N LEU A 102 -2.35 -0.80 -1.66
CA LEU A 102 -2.76 -1.64 -0.54
C LEU A 102 -1.61 -2.53 -0.07
N ARG A 103 -0.83 -3.11 -1.00
CA ARG A 103 0.34 -3.94 -0.69
C ARG A 103 1.35 -3.15 0.14
N GLN A 104 1.75 -1.97 -0.32
CA GLN A 104 2.64 -1.05 0.42
C GLN A 104 2.08 -0.69 1.81
N LYS A 105 0.77 -0.41 1.91
CA LYS A 105 0.10 -0.11 3.19
C LYS A 105 0.04 -1.32 4.14
N TYR A 106 0.01 -2.55 3.62
CA TYR A 106 0.08 -3.77 4.42
C TYR A 106 1.52 -4.12 4.78
N GLU A 107 2.46 -4.03 3.85
CA GLU A 107 3.90 -4.21 4.09
C GLU A 107 4.41 -3.25 5.17
N ALA A 108 4.08 -1.95 5.10
CA ALA A 108 4.46 -0.98 6.14
C ALA A 108 3.85 -1.29 7.52
N LYS A 109 2.64 -1.85 7.57
CA LYS A 109 1.97 -2.24 8.84
C LYS A 109 2.48 -3.55 9.41
N LEU A 110 2.81 -4.51 8.55
CA LEU A 110 3.30 -5.81 8.93
C LEU A 110 4.80 -5.75 9.25
N GLY A 111 5.59 -4.94 8.54
CA GLY A 111 7.03 -4.78 8.74
C GLY A 111 7.37 -4.49 10.19
N ALA A 112 6.82 -3.42 10.77
CA ALA A 112 7.05 -3.09 12.18
C ALA A 112 6.68 -4.21 13.17
N LEU A 113 5.69 -5.05 12.86
CA LEU A 113 5.31 -6.22 13.68
C LEU A 113 6.22 -7.43 13.44
N VAL A 114 6.71 -7.61 12.21
CA VAL A 114 7.69 -8.63 11.84
C VAL A 114 9.03 -8.31 12.50
N ASP A 115 9.47 -7.06 12.44
CA ASP A 115 10.71 -6.58 13.06
C ASP A 115 10.63 -6.70 14.58
N ALA A 116 9.54 -6.25 15.21
CA ALA A 116 9.33 -6.40 16.65
C ALA A 116 9.30 -7.87 17.09
N ARG A 117 8.69 -8.76 16.29
CA ARG A 117 8.73 -10.22 16.54
C ARG A 117 10.15 -10.76 16.40
N MET A 118 10.91 -10.36 15.38
CA MET A 118 12.28 -10.83 15.17
C MET A 118 13.23 -10.37 16.29
N LEU A 119 13.08 -9.14 16.80
CA LEU A 119 13.83 -8.66 17.96
C LEU A 119 13.48 -9.45 19.23
N ALA A 120 12.20 -9.71 19.49
CA ALA A 120 11.77 -10.51 20.63
C ALA A 120 12.21 -11.99 20.53
N GLU A 121 12.23 -12.56 19.32
CA GLU A 121 12.74 -13.92 19.06
C GLU A 121 14.26 -14.01 19.26
N ASP A 122 15.03 -13.00 18.84
CA ASP A 122 16.48 -12.92 19.09
C ASP A 122 16.78 -12.75 20.59
N GLU A 123 16.09 -11.85 21.29
CA GLU A 123 16.25 -11.66 22.74
C GLU A 123 15.93 -12.94 23.53
N ALA A 124 14.80 -13.59 23.22
CA ALA A 124 14.42 -14.86 23.84
C ALA A 124 15.43 -15.98 23.54
N TRP A 125 16.00 -16.00 22.33
CA TRP A 125 17.00 -16.98 21.94
C TRP A 125 18.34 -16.75 22.66
N ARG A 126 18.82 -15.50 22.77
CA ARG A 126 20.01 -15.15 23.55
C ARG A 126 19.85 -15.56 25.01
N ALA A 127 18.71 -15.25 25.64
CA ALA A 127 18.42 -15.68 27.01
C ALA A 127 18.44 -17.21 27.17
N ALA A 128 17.90 -17.97 26.19
CA ALA A 128 17.97 -19.43 26.21
C ALA A 128 19.41 -19.96 26.06
N LEU A 129 20.28 -19.28 25.30
CA LEU A 129 21.70 -19.60 25.19
C LEU A 129 22.47 -19.27 26.48
N ASP A 130 22.18 -18.16 27.14
CA ASP A 130 22.80 -17.80 28.42
C ASP A 130 22.44 -18.80 29.53
N VAL A 131 21.17 -19.22 29.60
CA VAL A 131 20.72 -20.29 30.51
C VAL A 131 21.46 -21.61 30.22
N TYR A 132 21.72 -21.92 28.95
CA TYR A 132 22.46 -23.12 28.57
C TYR A 132 23.96 -23.04 28.89
N ASP A 133 24.61 -21.89 28.68
CA ASP A 133 26.01 -21.71 29.06
C ASP A 133 26.17 -21.68 30.60
N LEU A 134 25.18 -21.15 31.33
CA LEU A 134 25.08 -21.28 32.79
C LEU A 134 24.90 -22.76 33.22
N SER A 135 24.03 -23.53 32.57
CA SER A 135 23.77 -24.93 32.95
C SER A 135 25.00 -25.82 32.77
N LYS A 136 25.88 -25.54 31.78
CA LYS A 136 27.21 -26.18 31.67
C LYS A 136 28.12 -25.87 32.86
N SER A 137 28.09 -24.63 33.36
CA SER A 137 28.93 -24.22 34.49
C SER A 137 28.49 -24.87 35.81
N VAL A 138 27.17 -24.91 36.05
CA VAL A 138 26.53 -25.56 37.21
C VAL A 138 26.63 -27.09 37.10
N GLY A 139 26.56 -27.63 35.89
CA GLY A 139 26.65 -29.05 35.55
C GLY A 139 27.88 -29.77 36.11
N ARG A 140 28.98 -29.05 36.33
CA ARG A 140 30.20 -29.56 37.00
C ARG A 140 29.96 -29.98 38.46
N ARG A 141 28.90 -29.47 39.10
CA ARG A 141 28.49 -29.78 40.47
C ARG A 141 27.17 -30.55 40.53
N LEU A 142 26.29 -30.38 39.55
CA LEU A 142 24.98 -31.03 39.46
C LEU A 142 24.79 -31.63 38.04
N PRO A 143 25.23 -32.89 37.81
CA PRO A 143 25.23 -33.49 36.46
C PRO A 143 23.85 -33.56 35.79
N GLU A 144 22.79 -33.79 36.59
CA GLU A 144 21.40 -33.83 36.14
C GLU A 144 20.98 -32.54 35.40
N VAL A 145 21.51 -31.38 35.84
CA VAL A 145 21.25 -30.08 35.22
C VAL A 145 21.94 -29.95 33.86
N ALA A 146 23.13 -30.54 33.67
CA ALA A 146 23.76 -30.59 32.35
C ALA A 146 23.00 -31.50 31.39
N GLN A 147 22.61 -32.68 31.86
CA GLN A 147 21.88 -33.68 31.06
C GLN A 147 20.52 -33.15 30.61
N ALA A 148 19.79 -32.44 31.47
CA ALA A 148 18.51 -31.82 31.14
C ALA A 148 18.58 -30.81 29.97
N PHE A 149 19.76 -30.21 29.71
CA PHE A 149 19.98 -29.23 28.64
C PHE A 149 20.82 -29.77 27.47
N GLU A 150 21.13 -31.06 27.42
CA GLU A 150 22.01 -31.66 26.40
C GLU A 150 21.50 -31.43 24.97
N PHE A 151 20.17 -31.33 24.77
CA PHE A 151 19.55 -31.04 23.47
C PHE A 151 19.97 -29.69 22.85
N MET A 152 20.44 -28.72 23.65
CA MET A 152 20.90 -27.41 23.16
C MET A 152 22.25 -27.45 22.43
N THR A 153 22.99 -28.58 22.52
CA THR A 153 24.22 -28.82 21.73
C THR A 153 23.99 -28.72 20.22
N GLY A 154 22.85 -29.23 19.73
CA GLY A 154 22.49 -29.25 18.30
C GLY A 154 22.20 -27.87 17.70
N TYR A 155 21.86 -26.89 18.54
CA TYR A 155 21.54 -25.52 18.12
C TYR A 155 22.76 -24.58 18.22
N THR A 156 23.61 -24.77 19.24
CA THR A 156 24.78 -23.90 19.47
C THR A 156 25.93 -24.09 18.47
N SER A 157 26.06 -25.30 17.92
CA SER A 157 27.10 -25.68 16.95
C SER A 157 26.98 -25.02 15.57
N LYS A 158 25.85 -24.37 15.25
CA LYS A 158 25.59 -23.71 13.95
C LYS A 158 25.57 -22.17 14.00
N GLY A 159 25.56 -21.56 15.19
CA GLY A 159 25.31 -20.11 15.34
C GLY A 159 26.55 -19.21 15.37
N ARG A 160 27.60 -19.59 16.12
CA ARG A 160 28.72 -18.69 16.49
C ARG A 160 29.82 -18.53 15.41
N ARG A 161 29.45 -18.25 14.15
CA ARG A 161 30.42 -18.02 13.05
C ARG A 161 30.30 -16.66 12.36
N ARG A 162 29.38 -15.78 12.78
CA ARG A 162 29.09 -14.52 12.05
C ARG A 162 29.61 -13.25 12.70
N ASP A 163 29.89 -13.25 14.01
CA ASP A 163 30.23 -12.03 14.77
C ASP A 163 31.74 -11.72 14.80
N ALA A 164 32.51 -12.21 13.84
CA ALA A 164 33.99 -12.19 13.89
C ALA A 164 34.69 -11.89 12.55
N GLN A 165 33.98 -11.31 11.56
CA GLN A 165 34.52 -11.19 10.20
C GLN A 165 34.11 -9.95 9.40
N ASP A 166 33.78 -8.82 10.05
CA ASP A 166 33.45 -7.55 9.37
C ASP A 166 34.01 -6.30 10.12
N ASP A 167 35.26 -6.36 10.59
CA ASP A 167 36.00 -5.24 11.23
C ASP A 167 37.41 -5.08 10.62
N ASP A 168 37.47 -4.80 9.32
CA ASP A 168 38.70 -4.37 8.62
C ASP A 168 38.38 -3.13 7.77
N PRO A 169 38.75 -1.90 8.21
CA PRO A 169 38.58 -0.70 7.40
C PRO A 169 39.60 -0.68 6.25
N PRO A 170 39.25 -0.15 5.06
CA PRO A 170 40.20 -0.05 3.96
C PRO A 170 41.31 0.95 4.28
N SER A 171 42.55 0.47 4.33
CA SER A 171 43.74 1.33 4.32
C SER A 171 43.87 2.06 2.97
N GLU A 172 44.08 3.37 3.04
CA GLU A 172 44.48 4.22 1.90
C GLU A 172 45.94 3.96 1.44
#